data_AF-J9EP47-F1
#
_entry.id   AF-J9EP47-F1
#
_cell.length_a   1.000
_cell.length_b   1.000
_cell.length_c   1.000
_cell.angle_alpha   90.00
_cell.angle_beta   90.00
_cell.angle_gamma   90.00
#
_symmetry.space_group_name_H-M   'P 1'
#
loop_
_entity.id
_entity.type
_entity.pdbx_description
1 polymer ?
#
loop_
_entity_poly.entity_id
_entity_poly.type
_entity_poly.pdbx_seq_one_letter_code
_entity_poly.pdbx_strand_id
1 'polypeptide(L)'
;VDKPLEDLIFFDVEVCIRDGLLPTLATAVTPKAWYSWCSDRLVNGGDIPELYRLNHLIAFETNEKDLKHRLIIGHNVAFDRSRVREQYYRKGTNTRFWDTMSMAIPIYGMADHQVALYEKKDTEVDDSGPIGWIDYWRSLVCKNSLSALHEKLCGTNSLKSLNKSLQTFFVKEPIDEIRRSFQDLTTYCAYDVVACFELYQVLYPEFTKRFPHPVTWQGMLEIGNVYLPVTKNWRKFFDSNETRANNQNKIAAIGVVYTARELVEKLEKPIQSYKNDPWMWSVDWSSRKGEKFPIWYESLLRTRNLLHMPVKELSQADVKLKSRVVPRLFGLCWGPYPLHYKTDKGWGFLVPKDPRTALSDVPEMDEVVLRRGVKATIPVKAILSLIQQNKAEGIGDVLLTHSHSSTTTISIFNFHKLPHPNGEHDNVGDPISKAFQLEIDEGVLWPMRYKKEFSDLYRARNTTRFWNNY
;
A
#
# COMPACT_ATOMS: atom_id res chain seq x y z
N VAL A 1 36.10 25.57 4.10
CA VAL A 1 35.75 25.65 2.66
C VAL A 1 34.33 25.17 2.51
N ASP A 2 33.53 25.77 1.64
CA ASP A 2 32.08 25.46 1.56
C ASP A 2 31.77 24.24 0.68
N LYS A 3 32.80 23.72 -0.01
CA LYS A 3 32.72 22.59 -0.93
C LYS A 3 34.06 21.84 -1.00
N PRO A 4 34.09 20.60 -1.50
CA PRO A 4 35.33 19.86 -1.71
C PRO A 4 36.18 20.43 -2.85
N LEU A 5 37.50 20.28 -2.73
CA LEU A 5 38.46 20.72 -3.74
C LEU A 5 38.93 19.56 -4.65
N GLU A 6 38.75 18.33 -4.18
CA GLU A 6 39.15 17.09 -4.85
C GLU A 6 38.12 16.63 -5.88
N ASP A 7 38.56 15.70 -6.74
CA ASP A 7 37.77 15.18 -7.87
C ASP A 7 37.07 13.86 -7.59
N LEU A 8 37.56 13.09 -6.61
CA LEU A 8 36.96 11.83 -6.19
C LEU A 8 36.40 11.99 -4.78
N ILE A 9 35.10 11.74 -4.65
CA ILE A 9 34.34 12.06 -3.44
C ILE A 9 33.41 10.88 -3.13
N PHE A 10 33.47 10.35 -1.91
CA PHE A 10 32.42 9.48 -1.39
C PHE A 10 31.45 10.32 -0.59
N PHE A 11 30.15 10.14 -0.80
CA PHE A 11 29.13 11.06 -0.32
C PHE A 11 27.85 10.34 0.11
N ASP A 12 27.24 10.84 1.17
CA ASP A 12 25.96 10.40 1.71
C ASP A 12 25.18 11.58 2.33
N VAL A 13 23.85 11.54 2.24
CA VAL A 13 22.93 12.56 2.76
C VAL A 13 21.79 11.94 3.54
N GLU A 14 21.57 12.44 4.75
CA GLU A 14 20.41 12.12 5.57
C GLU A 14 19.37 13.26 5.58
N VAL A 15 18.10 12.87 5.67
CA VAL A 15 16.94 13.76 5.55
C VAL A 15 15.94 13.50 6.68
N CYS A 16 15.60 14.53 7.45
CA CYS A 16 14.47 14.50 8.37
C CYS A 16 13.14 14.48 7.59
N ILE A 17 12.56 13.29 7.40
CA ILE A 17 11.36 13.11 6.56
C ILE A 17 10.16 13.90 7.09
N ARG A 18 10.09 14.10 8.41
CA ARG A 18 9.04 14.90 9.06
C ARG A 18 9.10 16.39 8.69
N ASP A 19 10.27 16.89 8.34
CA ASP A 19 10.50 18.29 7.97
C ASP A 19 10.56 18.49 6.44
N GLY A 20 10.44 17.41 5.65
CA GLY A 20 10.40 17.43 4.19
C GLY A 20 11.54 16.64 3.55
N LEU A 21 11.96 17.05 2.35
CA LEU A 21 12.93 16.32 1.52
C LEU A 21 14.27 17.06 1.33
N LEU A 22 14.48 18.17 2.04
CA LEU A 22 15.74 18.91 2.00
C LEU A 22 16.84 18.18 2.79
N PRO A 23 18.13 18.32 2.40
CA PRO A 23 19.23 17.72 3.16
C PRO A 23 19.22 18.22 4.60
N THR A 24 19.37 17.31 5.56
CA THR A 24 19.45 17.63 6.99
C THR A 24 20.89 17.56 7.46
N LEU A 25 21.55 16.43 7.18
CA LEU A 25 22.96 16.20 7.39
C LEU A 25 23.55 15.59 6.13
N ALA A 26 24.77 15.96 5.79
CA ALA A 26 25.49 15.31 4.70
C ALA A 26 26.95 15.14 5.09
N THR A 27 27.56 14.06 4.64
CA THR A 27 28.97 13.77 4.91
C THR A 27 29.66 13.35 3.63
N ALA A 28 30.89 13.80 3.45
CA ALA A 28 31.74 13.32 2.37
C ALA A 28 33.17 13.09 2.85
N VAL A 29 33.84 12.14 2.20
CA VAL A 29 35.28 11.92 2.37
C VAL A 29 35.98 11.96 1.02
N THR A 30 37.17 12.58 1.02
CA THR A 30 38.09 12.64 -0.11
C THR A 30 39.46 12.14 0.34
N PRO A 31 40.44 11.98 -0.57
CA PRO A 31 41.79 11.58 -0.18
C PRO A 31 42.49 12.54 0.79
N LYS A 32 41.98 13.76 0.98
CA LYS A 32 42.63 14.82 1.75
C LYS A 32 41.82 15.31 2.95
N ALA A 33 40.49 15.16 2.93
CA ALA A 33 39.64 15.78 3.93
C ALA A 33 38.29 15.06 4.11
N TRP A 34 37.72 15.29 5.29
CA TRP A 34 36.32 15.06 5.58
C TRP A 34 35.54 16.37 5.43
N TYR A 35 34.33 16.25 4.93
CA TYR A 35 33.38 17.36 4.77
C TYR A 35 32.07 16.98 5.43
N SER A 36 31.45 17.95 6.08
CA SER A 36 30.10 17.81 6.61
C SER A 36 29.31 19.08 6.36
N TRP A 37 28.02 18.89 6.04
CA TRP A 37 27.05 19.98 5.90
C TRP A 37 25.90 19.73 6.88
N CYS A 38 25.48 20.81 7.54
CA CYS A 38 24.30 20.83 8.40
C CYS A 38 23.31 21.85 7.85
N SER A 39 22.03 21.51 7.83
CA SER A 39 21.01 22.47 7.37
C SER A 39 20.79 23.58 8.39
N ASP A 40 20.35 24.75 7.92
CA ASP A 40 19.94 25.85 8.79
C ASP A 40 18.80 25.43 9.73
N ARG A 41 17.88 24.59 9.24
CA ARG A 41 16.82 23.96 10.04
C ARG A 41 17.38 23.16 11.22
N LEU A 42 18.43 22.37 11.00
CA LEU A 42 19.06 21.58 12.05
C LEU A 42 19.84 22.46 13.03
N VAL A 43 20.61 23.44 12.55
CA VAL A 43 21.51 24.24 13.41
C VAL A 43 20.77 25.35 14.14
N ASN A 44 19.99 26.14 13.41
CA ASN A 44 19.39 27.39 13.89
C ASN A 44 17.87 27.29 14.12
N GLY A 45 17.24 26.16 13.74
CA GLY A 45 15.80 25.99 13.90
C GLY A 45 14.96 26.83 12.94
N GLY A 46 15.54 27.27 11.81
CA GLY A 46 14.83 28.04 10.79
C GLY A 46 13.56 27.36 10.28
N ASP A 47 12.63 28.10 9.67
CA ASP A 47 11.38 27.54 9.20
C ASP A 47 11.57 26.57 8.01
N ILE A 48 10.65 25.61 7.87
CA ILE A 48 10.60 24.76 6.68
C ILE A 48 10.19 25.65 5.49
N PRO A 49 11.04 25.78 4.45
CA PRO A 49 10.71 26.66 3.33
C PRO A 49 9.53 26.08 2.54
N GLU A 50 8.57 26.95 2.19
CA GLU A 50 7.41 26.57 1.37
C GLU A 50 7.85 26.00 0.01
N LEU A 51 8.93 26.54 -0.57
CA LEU A 51 9.49 26.08 -1.82
C LEU A 51 11.00 25.91 -1.71
N TYR A 52 11.49 24.80 -2.25
CA TYR A 52 12.91 24.50 -2.28
C TYR A 52 13.65 25.41 -3.26
N ARG A 53 14.89 25.75 -2.91
CA ARG A 53 15.77 26.67 -3.62
C ARG A 53 17.18 26.10 -3.63
N LEU A 54 17.99 26.55 -4.60
CA LEU A 54 19.35 26.02 -4.80
C LEU A 54 20.26 26.22 -3.57
N ASN A 55 20.07 27.28 -2.79
CA ASN A 55 20.83 27.54 -1.57
C ASN A 55 20.49 26.59 -0.42
N HIS A 56 19.39 25.82 -0.51
CA HIS A 56 19.05 24.78 0.47
C HIS A 56 19.73 23.43 0.19
N LEU A 57 20.48 23.32 -0.92
CA LEU A 57 21.08 22.08 -1.40
C LEU A 57 22.61 22.06 -1.20
N ILE A 58 23.20 20.87 -1.18
CA ILE A 58 24.63 20.67 -0.97
C ILE A 58 25.42 21.12 -2.19
N ALA A 59 26.47 21.90 -1.96
CA ALA A 59 27.30 22.49 -3.01
C ALA A 59 28.57 21.66 -3.24
N PHE A 60 28.78 21.17 -4.47
CA PHE A 60 30.05 20.57 -4.88
C PHE A 60 30.87 21.45 -5.84
N GLU A 61 30.26 22.47 -6.42
CA GLU A 61 30.90 23.34 -7.41
C GLU A 61 30.82 24.81 -6.99
N THR A 62 31.63 25.66 -7.62
CA THR A 62 31.59 27.11 -7.34
C THR A 62 30.35 27.78 -7.89
N ASN A 63 30.05 27.48 -9.16
CA ASN A 63 28.99 28.05 -9.96
C ASN A 63 28.92 27.26 -11.27
N GLU A 64 27.96 27.61 -12.13
CA GLU A 64 27.73 26.95 -13.43
C GLU A 64 28.93 26.97 -14.41
N LYS A 65 29.98 27.76 -14.14
CA LYS A 65 31.20 27.82 -14.97
C LYS A 65 32.31 26.87 -14.48
N ASP A 66 32.10 26.19 -13.36
CA ASP A 66 33.04 25.21 -12.81
C ASP A 66 32.95 23.90 -13.60
N LEU A 67 33.72 23.83 -14.69
CA LEU A 67 33.72 22.68 -15.61
C LEU A 67 34.69 21.58 -15.17
N LYS A 68 35.07 21.52 -13.89
CA LYS A 68 35.98 20.47 -13.39
C LYS A 68 35.27 19.12 -13.40
N HIS A 69 35.95 18.09 -13.89
CA HIS A 69 35.45 16.72 -13.84
C HIS A 69 35.53 16.19 -12.41
N ARG A 70 34.39 15.74 -11.88
CA ARG A 70 34.30 15.14 -10.55
C ARG A 70 33.53 13.83 -10.62
N LEU A 71 33.92 12.86 -9.82
CA LEU A 71 33.23 11.60 -9.61
C LEU A 71 32.77 11.51 -8.16
N ILE A 72 31.46 11.52 -7.97
CA ILE A 72 30.83 11.32 -6.68
C ILE A 72 30.36 9.87 -6.59
N ILE A 73 30.79 9.14 -5.57
CA ILE A 73 30.46 7.74 -5.34
C ILE A 73 29.56 7.66 -4.11
N GLY A 74 28.45 6.93 -4.24
CA GLY A 74 27.51 6.71 -3.14
C GLY A 74 26.85 5.33 -3.22
N HIS A 75 25.92 5.09 -2.32
CA HIS A 75 25.10 3.88 -2.31
C HIS A 75 23.63 4.26 -2.45
N ASN A 76 22.97 3.78 -3.50
CA ASN A 76 21.70 4.33 -3.97
C ASN A 76 21.82 5.85 -4.27
N VAL A 77 22.92 6.22 -4.92
CA VAL A 77 23.39 7.63 -5.03
C VAL A 77 22.39 8.59 -5.68
N ALA A 78 21.38 8.10 -6.39
CA ALA A 78 20.33 8.94 -6.95
C ALA A 78 19.56 9.72 -5.86
N PHE A 79 19.42 9.12 -4.67
CA PHE A 79 18.85 9.78 -3.51
C PHE A 79 19.70 10.99 -3.12
N ASP A 80 21.00 10.80 -2.91
CA ASP A 80 21.94 11.86 -2.52
C ASP A 80 22.10 12.93 -3.62
N ARG A 81 22.20 12.48 -4.87
CA ARG A 81 22.30 13.32 -6.07
C ARG A 81 21.20 14.37 -6.12
N SER A 82 19.98 13.99 -5.78
CA SER A 82 18.85 14.93 -5.77
C SER A 82 18.92 15.99 -4.66
N ARG A 83 19.90 15.91 -3.76
CA ARG A 83 20.20 16.94 -2.75
C ARG A 83 21.43 17.76 -3.10
N VAL A 84 22.03 17.53 -4.28
CA VAL A 84 23.14 18.29 -4.82
C VAL A 84 22.63 19.46 -5.66
N ARG A 85 23.09 20.66 -5.31
CA ARG A 85 22.66 21.93 -5.88
C ARG A 85 22.83 21.98 -7.40
N GLU A 86 24.00 21.56 -7.87
CA GLU A 86 24.41 21.67 -9.27
C GLU A 86 23.58 20.77 -10.21
N GLN A 87 22.92 19.74 -9.68
CA GLN A 87 22.05 18.85 -10.46
C GLN A 87 20.76 19.51 -10.94
N TYR A 88 20.50 20.72 -10.48
CA TYR A 88 19.35 21.54 -10.85
C TYR A 88 19.73 22.75 -11.70
N TYR A 89 21.00 22.87 -12.12
CA TYR A 89 21.42 23.87 -13.09
C TYR A 89 20.79 23.62 -14.46
N ARG A 90 20.57 24.70 -15.21
CA ARG A 90 19.98 24.60 -16.56
C ARG A 90 20.94 23.97 -17.57
N LYS A 91 22.25 24.17 -17.36
CA LYS A 91 23.31 23.54 -18.13
C LYS A 91 23.90 22.43 -17.27
N GLY A 92 24.09 21.27 -17.89
CA GLY A 92 24.71 20.13 -17.23
C GLY A 92 26.15 20.44 -16.82
N THR A 93 26.59 19.83 -15.73
CA THR A 93 27.97 19.95 -15.24
C THR A 93 28.79 18.72 -15.63
N ASN A 94 30.10 18.80 -15.39
CA ASN A 94 31.04 17.71 -15.64
C ASN A 94 31.13 16.72 -14.46
N THR A 95 30.34 16.92 -13.41
CA THR A 95 30.20 15.99 -12.30
C THR A 95 29.41 14.75 -12.75
N ARG A 96 29.88 13.57 -12.33
CA ARG A 96 29.23 12.28 -12.57
C ARG A 96 29.06 11.53 -11.27
N PHE A 97 28.05 10.67 -11.23
CA PHE A 97 27.73 9.85 -10.06
C PHE A 97 27.98 8.37 -10.36
N TRP A 98 28.49 7.66 -9.36
CA TRP A 98 28.72 6.23 -9.41
C TRP A 98 28.03 5.56 -8.23
N ASP A 99 27.27 4.50 -8.50
CA ASP A 99 26.41 3.86 -7.52
C ASP A 99 26.87 2.44 -7.19
N THR A 100 27.25 2.22 -5.93
CA THR A 100 27.66 0.90 -5.43
C THR A 100 26.50 -0.10 -5.39
N MET A 101 25.26 0.35 -5.20
CA MET A 101 24.08 -0.51 -5.27
C MET A 101 23.90 -1.07 -6.68
N SER A 102 23.98 -0.22 -7.71
CA SER A 102 23.92 -0.61 -9.12
C SER A 102 25.06 -1.54 -9.54
N MET A 103 26.24 -1.48 -8.91
CA MET A 103 27.31 -2.47 -9.12
C MET A 103 26.93 -3.83 -8.55
N ALA A 104 26.32 -3.85 -7.36
CA ALA A 104 26.02 -5.07 -6.63
C ALA A 104 24.82 -5.83 -7.21
N ILE A 105 23.77 -5.14 -7.67
CA ILE A 105 22.54 -5.76 -8.19
C ILE A 105 22.80 -6.82 -9.27
N PRO A 106 23.60 -6.58 -10.34
CA PRO A 106 23.82 -7.60 -11.37
C PRO A 106 24.74 -8.75 -10.90
N ILE A 107 25.39 -8.63 -9.74
CA ILE A 107 26.30 -9.65 -9.19
C ILE A 107 25.60 -10.50 -8.12
N TYR A 108 24.85 -9.86 -7.21
CA TYR A 108 24.30 -10.43 -5.99
C TYR A 108 22.77 -10.29 -5.88
N GLY A 109 22.12 -9.59 -6.82
CA GLY A 109 20.70 -9.25 -6.75
C GLY A 109 19.76 -10.44 -6.86
N MET A 110 18.52 -10.21 -6.47
CA MET A 110 17.42 -11.17 -6.47
C MET A 110 16.21 -10.61 -7.22
N ALA A 111 15.46 -11.47 -7.89
CA ALA A 111 14.12 -11.15 -8.39
C ALA A 111 13.09 -11.09 -7.25
N ASP A 112 11.95 -10.43 -7.44
CA ASP A 112 10.94 -10.22 -6.38
C ASP A 112 10.47 -11.51 -5.70
N HIS A 113 10.18 -12.55 -6.48
CA HIS A 113 9.78 -13.86 -5.95
C HIS A 113 10.92 -14.56 -5.18
N GLN A 114 12.18 -14.28 -5.55
CA GLN A 114 13.35 -14.79 -4.84
C GLN A 114 13.56 -14.05 -3.52
N VAL A 115 13.28 -12.74 -3.43
CA VAL A 115 13.31 -12.02 -2.15
C VAL A 115 12.32 -12.65 -1.16
N ALA A 116 11.11 -12.95 -1.61
CA ALA A 116 10.11 -13.64 -0.78
C ALA A 116 10.60 -15.03 -0.32
N LEU A 117 11.33 -15.76 -1.16
CA LEU A 117 11.96 -17.03 -0.78
C LEU A 117 13.11 -16.85 0.22
N TYR A 118 13.96 -15.85 0.01
CA TYR A 118 15.10 -15.50 0.87
C TYR A 118 14.65 -15.16 2.30
N GLU A 119 13.50 -14.53 2.45
CA GLU A 119 12.96 -14.10 3.75
C GLU A 119 12.22 -15.20 4.51
N LYS A 120 11.86 -16.30 3.86
CA LYS A 120 11.27 -17.45 4.55
C LYS A 120 12.31 -18.07 5.48
N LYS A 121 11.98 -18.21 6.77
CA LYS A 121 12.87 -18.84 7.76
C LYS A 121 12.79 -20.36 7.74
N ASP A 122 11.62 -20.89 7.41
CA ASP A 122 11.35 -22.33 7.31
C ASP A 122 11.03 -22.68 5.86
N THR A 123 11.96 -23.37 5.21
CA THR A 123 11.69 -24.03 3.94
C THR A 123 11.77 -25.52 4.20
N GLU A 124 10.62 -26.20 4.20
CA GLU A 124 10.49 -27.67 4.34
C GLU A 124 11.07 -28.45 3.14
N VAL A 125 12.07 -27.90 2.46
CA VAL A 125 12.59 -28.41 1.19
C VAL A 125 13.76 -29.33 1.47
N ASP A 126 13.44 -30.62 1.58
CA ASP A 126 14.27 -31.83 1.50
C ASP A 126 15.80 -31.65 1.36
N ASP A 127 16.48 -31.75 2.49
CA ASP A 127 17.94 -31.75 2.68
C ASP A 127 18.56 -33.11 2.29
N SER A 128 18.78 -33.34 1.00
CA SER A 128 19.54 -34.50 0.51
C SER A 128 21.05 -34.23 0.30
N GLY A 129 21.61 -33.16 0.89
CA GLY A 129 23.03 -32.82 0.81
C GLY A 129 23.58 -32.12 2.07
N PRO A 130 24.92 -31.99 2.23
CA PRO A 130 25.55 -31.40 3.42
C PRO A 130 25.31 -29.88 3.58
N ILE A 131 24.92 -29.19 2.50
CA ILE A 131 24.36 -27.83 2.51
C ILE A 131 23.15 -27.89 1.57
N GLY A 132 21.95 -27.60 2.07
CA GLY A 132 20.75 -27.52 1.25
C GLY A 132 20.92 -26.49 0.12
N TRP A 133 20.33 -26.75 -1.06
CA TRP A 133 20.48 -25.87 -2.22
C TRP A 133 20.03 -24.42 -1.94
N ILE A 134 19.06 -24.24 -1.03
CA ILE A 134 18.56 -22.94 -0.59
C ILE A 134 19.64 -22.17 0.16
N ASP A 135 20.38 -22.82 1.06
CA ASP A 135 21.44 -22.17 1.83
C ASP A 135 22.63 -21.81 0.95
N TYR A 136 23.00 -22.69 0.02
CA TYR A 136 24.00 -22.38 -1.00
C TYR A 136 23.56 -21.21 -1.87
N TRP A 137 22.30 -21.19 -2.32
CA TRP A 137 21.77 -20.06 -3.08
C TRP A 137 21.78 -18.76 -2.25
N ARG A 138 21.35 -18.79 -0.98
CA ARG A 138 21.41 -17.64 -0.05
C ARG A 138 22.84 -17.14 0.15
N SER A 139 23.83 -18.03 0.14
CA SER A 139 25.24 -17.62 0.24
C SER A 139 25.71 -16.87 -1.00
N LEU A 140 25.05 -17.02 -2.15
CA LEU A 140 25.39 -16.32 -3.40
C LEU A 140 24.68 -14.98 -3.60
N VAL A 141 23.50 -14.77 -2.99
CA VAL A 141 22.70 -13.55 -3.18
C VAL A 141 22.71 -12.62 -1.96
N CYS A 142 22.32 -11.36 -2.12
CA CYS A 142 22.27 -10.38 -1.05
C CYS A 142 21.12 -9.38 -1.23
N LYS A 143 20.62 -8.82 -0.12
CA LYS A 143 19.74 -7.65 -0.16
C LYS A 143 20.53 -6.43 -0.58
N ASN A 144 19.88 -5.52 -1.32
CA ASN A 144 20.58 -4.41 -1.97
C ASN A 144 21.02 -3.27 -1.04
N SER A 145 20.60 -3.25 0.24
CA SER A 145 20.95 -2.17 1.17
C SER A 145 22.45 -2.17 1.52
N LEU A 146 23.03 -0.97 1.72
CA LEU A 146 24.42 -0.78 2.13
C LEU A 146 24.82 -1.71 3.28
N SER A 147 24.02 -1.72 4.35
CA SER A 147 24.27 -2.56 5.53
C SER A 147 24.32 -4.05 5.22
N ALA A 148 23.40 -4.59 4.43
CA ALA A 148 23.40 -6.01 4.08
C ALA A 148 24.58 -6.39 3.17
N LEU A 149 24.90 -5.56 2.18
CA LEU A 149 26.03 -5.80 1.28
C LEU A 149 27.37 -5.68 2.00
N HIS A 150 27.53 -4.65 2.83
CA HIS A 150 28.73 -4.44 3.64
C HIS A 150 28.91 -5.56 4.66
N GLU A 151 27.87 -6.00 5.34
CA GLU A 151 27.92 -7.17 6.23
C GLU A 151 28.37 -8.44 5.48
N LYS A 152 27.82 -8.69 4.28
CA LYS A 152 28.15 -9.88 3.48
C LYS A 152 29.56 -9.85 2.90
N LEU A 153 30.02 -8.70 2.40
CA LEU A 153 31.23 -8.59 1.58
C LEU A 153 32.43 -8.01 2.33
N CYS A 154 32.18 -7.23 3.38
CA CYS A 154 33.20 -6.52 4.16
C CYS A 154 33.19 -6.91 5.65
N GLY A 155 32.20 -7.67 6.12
CA GLY A 155 31.97 -7.93 7.55
C GLY A 155 33.13 -8.60 8.30
N THR A 156 34.00 -9.34 7.61
CA THR A 156 35.19 -9.96 8.23
C THR A 156 36.34 -8.99 8.43
N ASN A 157 36.40 -7.92 7.64
CA ASN A 157 37.54 -7.00 7.57
C ASN A 157 37.20 -5.59 8.08
N SER A 158 35.92 -5.25 8.17
CA SER A 158 35.48 -3.94 8.65
C SER A 158 35.51 -3.87 10.17
N LEU A 159 36.00 -2.75 10.69
CA LEU A 159 36.15 -2.53 12.13
C LEU A 159 34.81 -2.22 12.83
N LYS A 160 33.72 -1.95 12.09
CA LYS A 160 32.44 -1.47 12.66
C LYS A 160 31.22 -2.00 11.89
N SER A 161 30.22 -2.49 12.63
CA SER A 161 28.92 -2.87 12.09
C SER A 161 28.04 -1.64 11.86
N LEU A 162 27.36 -1.57 10.72
CA LEU A 162 26.39 -0.51 10.42
C LEU A 162 25.12 -0.63 11.28
N ASN A 163 24.72 0.47 11.93
CA ASN A 163 23.54 0.49 12.78
C ASN A 163 22.29 0.98 12.03
N LYS A 164 21.45 0.04 11.61
CA LYS A 164 20.17 0.28 10.92
C LYS A 164 19.17 1.14 11.72
N SER A 165 19.28 1.20 13.05
CA SER A 165 18.33 1.96 13.86
C SER A 165 18.47 3.47 13.69
N LEU A 166 19.67 3.95 13.36
CA LEU A 166 19.96 5.39 13.24
C LEU A 166 19.39 5.98 11.95
N GLN A 167 19.37 5.23 10.85
CA GLN A 167 18.64 5.64 9.63
C GLN A 167 17.15 5.87 9.92
N THR A 168 16.53 4.95 10.68
CA THR A 168 15.11 5.05 11.04
C THR A 168 14.82 6.28 11.90
N PHE A 169 15.82 6.80 12.61
CA PHE A 169 15.72 7.99 13.43
C PHE A 169 15.39 9.23 12.58
N PHE A 170 16.08 9.43 11.44
CA PHE A 170 15.78 10.51 10.49
C PHE A 170 14.39 10.41 9.86
N VAL A 171 13.80 9.23 9.82
CA VAL A 171 12.46 9.00 9.26
C VAL A 171 11.35 9.30 10.28
N LYS A 172 11.52 8.89 11.54
CA LYS A 172 10.44 8.89 12.54
C LYS A 172 10.52 10.03 13.55
N GLU A 173 11.73 10.45 13.90
CA GLU A 173 11.93 11.42 14.97
C GLU A 173 11.84 12.86 14.45
N PRO A 174 11.38 13.81 15.29
CA PRO A 174 11.37 15.21 14.90
C PRO A 174 12.80 15.79 14.92
N ILE A 175 13.00 16.91 14.23
CA ILE A 175 14.31 17.56 14.10
C ILE A 175 14.97 17.89 15.44
N ASP A 176 14.19 18.13 16.50
CA ASP A 176 14.70 18.42 17.83
C ASP A 176 15.42 17.23 18.46
N GLU A 177 14.93 16.00 18.25
CA GLU A 177 15.62 14.80 18.71
C GLU A 177 16.88 14.51 17.88
N ILE A 178 16.83 14.81 16.57
CA ILE A 178 18.00 14.73 15.67
C ILE A 178 19.10 15.67 16.18
N ARG A 179 18.74 16.90 16.56
CA ARG A 179 19.67 17.87 17.13
C ARG A 179 20.24 17.41 18.47
N ARG A 180 19.45 16.78 19.34
CA ARG A 180 19.95 16.23 20.62
C ARG A 180 20.91 15.06 20.43
N SER A 181 20.68 14.26 19.39
CA SER A 181 21.51 13.09 19.05
C SER A 181 22.55 13.40 17.99
N PHE A 182 22.88 14.68 17.77
CA PHE A 182 23.68 15.15 16.64
C PHE A 182 25.01 14.40 16.50
N GLN A 183 25.77 14.27 17.60
CA GLN A 183 27.09 13.66 17.56
C GLN A 183 27.05 12.19 17.12
N ASP A 184 26.07 11.43 17.60
CA ASP A 184 25.88 10.02 17.24
C ASP A 184 25.44 9.89 15.78
N LEU A 185 24.51 10.75 15.34
CA LEU A 185 23.99 10.75 13.97
C LEU A 185 25.03 11.21 12.94
N THR A 186 25.84 12.21 13.24
CA THR A 186 26.97 12.62 12.38
C THR A 186 28.03 11.52 12.30
N THR A 187 28.31 10.85 13.42
CA THR A 187 29.24 9.71 13.44
C THR A 187 28.71 8.56 12.59
N TYR A 188 27.41 8.28 12.67
CA TYR A 188 26.73 7.32 11.82
C TYR A 188 26.83 7.69 10.32
N CYS A 189 26.53 8.93 9.94
CA CYS A 189 26.66 9.39 8.54
C CYS A 189 28.10 9.20 8.03
N ALA A 190 29.10 9.49 8.86
CA ALA A 190 30.49 9.26 8.49
C ALA A 190 30.81 7.77 8.28
N TYR A 191 30.23 6.88 9.08
CA TYR A 191 30.42 5.43 8.88
C TYR A 191 29.71 4.89 7.67
N ASP A 192 28.55 5.42 7.27
CA ASP A 192 27.90 5.04 6.01
C ASP A 192 28.79 5.38 4.82
N VAL A 193 29.44 6.55 4.83
CA VAL A 193 30.43 6.94 3.82
C VAL A 193 31.65 6.01 3.82
N VAL A 194 32.19 5.63 4.99
CA VAL A 194 33.29 4.65 5.09
C VAL A 194 32.85 3.29 4.55
N ALA A 195 31.68 2.80 4.92
CA ALA A 195 31.18 1.52 4.48
C ALA A 195 30.95 1.50 2.96
N CYS A 196 30.47 2.60 2.38
CA CYS A 196 30.37 2.77 0.94
C CYS A 196 31.74 2.68 0.25
N PHE A 197 32.77 3.32 0.83
CA PHE A 197 34.15 3.22 0.36
C PHE A 197 34.69 1.79 0.42
N GLU A 198 34.58 1.11 1.55
CA GLU A 198 35.01 -0.28 1.73
C GLU A 198 34.29 -1.22 0.77
N LEU A 199 32.97 -1.04 0.61
CA LEU A 199 32.16 -1.81 -0.32
C LEU A 199 32.59 -1.58 -1.77
N TYR A 200 32.87 -0.33 -2.17
CA TYR A 200 33.38 -0.01 -3.50
C TYR A 200 34.72 -0.70 -3.78
N GLN A 201 35.63 -0.73 -2.80
CA GLN A 201 36.94 -1.39 -2.95
C GLN A 201 36.81 -2.89 -3.23
N VAL A 202 35.82 -3.56 -2.63
CA VAL A 202 35.54 -4.98 -2.87
C VAL A 202 34.77 -5.19 -4.18
N LEU A 203 33.76 -4.36 -4.47
CA LEU A 203 32.91 -4.52 -5.65
C LEU A 203 33.61 -4.16 -6.96
N TYR A 204 34.47 -3.14 -6.99
CA TYR A 204 35.03 -2.61 -8.23
C TYR A 204 35.88 -3.62 -9.02
N PRO A 205 36.82 -4.37 -8.40
CA PRO A 205 37.57 -5.42 -9.10
C PRO A 205 36.67 -6.52 -9.66
N GLU A 206 35.65 -6.94 -8.92
CA GLU A 206 34.73 -7.98 -9.38
C GLU A 206 33.83 -7.48 -10.52
N PHE A 207 33.27 -6.28 -10.37
CA PHE A 207 32.40 -5.66 -11.36
C PHE A 207 33.12 -5.47 -12.69
N THR A 208 34.36 -4.95 -12.67
CA THR A 208 35.16 -4.77 -13.89
C THR A 208 35.58 -6.08 -14.53
N LYS A 209 35.81 -7.14 -13.74
CA LYS A 209 36.06 -8.49 -14.26
C LYS A 209 34.84 -9.12 -14.93
N ARG A 210 33.64 -8.96 -14.35
CA ARG A 210 32.37 -9.48 -14.88
C ARG A 210 31.85 -8.67 -16.07
N PHE A 211 32.02 -7.35 -16.03
CA PHE A 211 31.53 -6.40 -17.03
C PHE A 211 32.69 -5.53 -17.57
N PRO A 212 33.59 -6.13 -18.38
CA PRO A 212 34.81 -5.46 -18.85
C PRO A 212 34.57 -4.42 -19.94
N HIS A 213 33.37 -4.39 -20.54
CA HIS A 213 33.11 -3.52 -21.66
C HIS A 213 32.91 -2.06 -21.18
N PRO A 214 33.65 -1.07 -21.71
CA PRO A 214 33.62 0.32 -21.22
C PRO A 214 32.25 0.99 -21.39
N VAL A 215 31.43 0.53 -22.34
CA VAL A 215 30.05 1.01 -22.50
C VAL A 215 29.20 0.75 -21.26
N THR A 216 29.45 -0.31 -20.49
CA THR A 216 28.73 -0.53 -19.22
C THR A 216 29.00 0.62 -18.25
N TRP A 217 30.26 1.04 -18.12
CA TRP A 217 30.65 2.10 -17.19
C TRP A 217 30.15 3.46 -17.67
N GLN A 218 30.28 3.73 -18.98
CA GLN A 218 29.73 4.94 -19.58
C GLN A 218 28.21 5.00 -19.43
N GLY A 219 27.51 3.88 -19.62
CA GLY A 219 26.07 3.77 -19.43
C GLY A 219 25.67 4.08 -18.00
N MET A 220 26.36 3.54 -17.01
CA MET A 220 26.10 3.86 -15.59
C MET A 220 26.28 5.35 -15.29
N LEU A 221 27.38 5.95 -15.77
CA LEU A 221 27.68 7.36 -15.56
C LEU A 221 26.62 8.27 -16.21
N GLU A 222 26.11 7.93 -17.40
CA GLU A 222 25.17 8.78 -18.14
C GLU A 222 23.71 8.55 -17.76
N ILE A 223 23.27 7.30 -17.52
CA ILE A 223 21.91 6.99 -17.04
C ILE A 223 21.68 7.63 -15.66
N GLY A 224 22.72 7.70 -14.83
CA GLY A 224 22.66 8.40 -13.55
C GLY A 224 22.38 9.91 -13.65
N ASN A 225 22.55 10.54 -14.82
CA ASN A 225 22.43 11.99 -15.00
C ASN A 225 21.08 12.46 -15.58
N VAL A 226 20.11 11.58 -15.73
CA VAL A 226 18.81 11.95 -16.31
C VAL A 226 18.09 12.99 -15.43
N TYR A 227 17.39 13.93 -16.06
CA TYR A 227 16.52 14.91 -15.43
C TYR A 227 15.13 14.88 -16.07
N LEU A 228 14.10 15.09 -15.25
CA LEU A 228 12.73 15.25 -15.72
C LEU A 228 12.31 16.71 -15.54
N PRO A 229 12.29 17.52 -16.60
CA PRO A 229 11.91 18.92 -16.48
C PRO A 229 10.43 19.03 -16.17
N VAL A 230 10.10 19.55 -14.99
CA VAL A 230 8.73 19.85 -14.59
C VAL A 230 8.48 21.36 -14.64
N THR A 231 7.23 21.74 -14.89
CA THR A 231 6.79 23.14 -14.83
C THR A 231 5.75 23.31 -13.73
N LYS A 232 5.33 24.56 -13.49
CA LYS A 232 4.18 24.85 -12.60
C LYS A 232 2.91 24.07 -12.96
N ASN A 233 2.79 23.56 -14.19
CA ASN A 233 1.66 22.73 -14.61
C ASN A 233 1.63 21.39 -13.87
N TRP A 234 2.78 20.85 -13.44
CA TRP A 234 2.83 19.63 -12.65
C TRP A 234 2.13 19.81 -11.31
N ARG A 235 2.40 20.92 -10.62
CA ARG A 235 1.74 21.24 -9.34
C ARG A 235 0.24 21.43 -9.52
N LYS A 236 -0.17 22.17 -10.55
CA LYS A 236 -1.60 22.31 -10.90
C LYS A 236 -2.27 20.97 -11.20
N PHE A 237 -1.61 20.11 -11.97
CA PHE A 237 -2.08 18.77 -12.29
C PHE A 237 -2.25 17.93 -11.03
N PHE A 238 -1.23 17.92 -10.15
CA PHE A 238 -1.28 17.20 -8.88
C PHE A 238 -2.42 17.70 -8.00
N ASP A 239 -2.46 19.00 -7.68
CA ASP A 239 -3.47 19.57 -6.78
C ASP A 239 -4.91 19.38 -7.31
N SER A 240 -5.10 19.46 -8.65
CA SER A 240 -6.40 19.21 -9.28
C SER A 240 -6.85 17.76 -9.17
N ASN A 241 -5.93 16.80 -9.37
CA ASN A 241 -6.24 15.37 -9.25
C ASN A 241 -6.43 14.94 -7.80
N GLU A 242 -5.61 15.48 -6.89
CA GLU A 242 -5.72 15.28 -5.44
C GLU A 242 -7.08 15.75 -4.93
N THR A 243 -7.49 16.98 -5.30
CA THR A 243 -8.81 17.53 -4.97
C THR A 243 -9.94 16.67 -5.53
N ARG A 244 -9.82 16.23 -6.79
CA ARG A 244 -10.83 15.37 -7.43
C ARG A 244 -10.94 14.02 -6.74
N ALA A 245 -9.82 13.38 -6.43
CA ALA A 245 -9.78 12.10 -5.73
C ALA A 245 -10.39 12.22 -4.33
N ASN A 246 -10.00 13.23 -3.56
CA ASN A 246 -10.53 13.50 -2.23
C ASN A 246 -12.03 13.78 -2.24
N ASN A 247 -12.51 14.59 -3.19
CA ASN A 247 -13.94 14.86 -3.35
C ASN A 247 -14.73 13.59 -3.69
N GLN A 248 -14.24 12.78 -4.63
CA GLN A 248 -14.90 11.54 -5.03
C GLN A 248 -14.94 10.52 -3.88
N ASN A 249 -13.83 10.37 -3.17
CA ASN A 249 -13.73 9.55 -1.97
C ASN A 249 -14.66 10.02 -0.84
N LYS A 250 -14.77 11.34 -0.64
CA LYS A 250 -15.67 11.95 0.34
C LYS A 250 -17.14 11.73 -0.04
N ILE A 251 -17.51 11.91 -1.31
CA ILE A 251 -18.88 11.65 -1.81
C ILE A 251 -19.28 10.19 -1.55
N ALA A 252 -18.39 9.24 -1.87
CA ALA A 252 -18.62 7.82 -1.61
C ALA A 252 -18.82 7.52 -0.11
N ALA A 253 -17.96 8.06 0.76
CA ALA A 253 -18.07 7.89 2.21
C ALA A 253 -19.38 8.46 2.77
N ILE A 254 -19.74 9.67 2.35
CA ILE A 254 -21.01 10.31 2.72
C ILE A 254 -22.20 9.50 2.22
N GLY A 255 -22.17 9.03 0.96
CA GLY A 255 -23.23 8.21 0.38
C GLY A 255 -23.47 6.92 1.16
N VAL A 256 -22.40 6.22 1.56
CA VAL A 256 -22.50 5.00 2.39
C VAL A 256 -23.12 5.31 3.76
N VAL A 257 -22.71 6.39 4.43
CA VAL A 257 -23.26 6.72 5.75
C VAL A 257 -24.71 7.21 5.66
N TYR A 258 -25.03 8.01 4.64
CA TYR A 258 -26.39 8.49 4.39
C TYR A 258 -27.35 7.32 4.17
N THR A 259 -27.02 6.42 3.25
CA THR A 259 -27.82 5.23 2.96
C THR A 259 -27.93 4.31 4.16
N ALA A 260 -26.89 4.21 4.98
CA ALA A 260 -26.93 3.44 6.22
C ALA A 260 -27.91 4.03 7.23
N ARG A 261 -27.94 5.36 7.44
CA ARG A 261 -28.92 6.02 8.32
C ARG A 261 -30.34 5.85 7.82
N GLU A 262 -30.56 6.06 6.52
CA GLU A 262 -31.86 5.88 5.88
C GLU A 262 -32.36 4.43 6.04
N LEU A 263 -31.46 3.45 5.87
CA LEU A 263 -31.80 2.04 6.02
C LEU A 263 -32.15 1.67 7.46
N VAL A 264 -31.44 2.23 8.45
CA VAL A 264 -31.80 2.08 9.87
C VAL A 264 -33.22 2.59 10.11
N GLU A 265 -33.53 3.81 9.67
CA GLU A 265 -34.86 4.40 9.85
C GLU A 265 -35.96 3.57 9.19
N LYS A 266 -35.72 3.09 7.96
CA LYS A 266 -36.67 2.29 7.20
C LYS A 266 -36.94 0.92 7.82
N LEU A 267 -35.92 0.27 8.38
CA LEU A 267 -36.05 -1.11 8.87
C LEU A 267 -36.35 -1.22 10.36
N GLU A 268 -36.09 -0.18 11.14
CA GLU A 268 -36.29 -0.17 12.59
C GLU A 268 -37.67 0.37 13.01
N LYS A 269 -38.30 1.24 12.21
CA LYS A 269 -39.58 1.90 12.56
C LYS A 269 -40.68 1.65 11.52
N PRO A 270 -41.93 1.41 11.92
CA PRO A 270 -42.44 1.08 13.27
C PRO A 270 -42.38 -0.43 13.61
N ILE A 271 -42.07 -1.28 12.62
CA ILE A 271 -41.97 -2.74 12.75
C ILE A 271 -40.50 -3.09 12.49
N GLN A 272 -39.91 -3.98 13.31
CA GLN A 272 -38.55 -4.52 13.16
C GLN A 272 -38.40 -5.36 11.87
N SER A 273 -38.62 -4.72 10.72
CA SER A 273 -38.70 -5.35 9.41
C SER A 273 -37.34 -5.81 8.91
N TYR A 274 -36.24 -5.41 9.57
CA TYR A 274 -34.92 -5.97 9.33
C TYR A 274 -34.87 -7.50 9.49
N LYS A 275 -35.75 -8.10 10.32
CA LYS A 275 -35.85 -9.56 10.46
C LYS A 275 -36.31 -10.23 9.17
N ASN A 276 -37.10 -9.51 8.36
CA ASN A 276 -37.61 -9.94 7.06
C ASN A 276 -36.72 -9.48 5.89
N ASP A 277 -35.67 -8.69 6.14
CA ASP A 277 -34.79 -8.17 5.10
C ASP A 277 -33.80 -9.26 4.64
N PRO A 278 -33.73 -9.61 3.34
CA PRO A 278 -32.90 -10.70 2.82
C PRO A 278 -31.39 -10.58 3.11
N TRP A 279 -30.88 -9.37 3.39
CA TRP A 279 -29.45 -9.12 3.65
C TRP A 279 -29.14 -8.73 5.10
N MET A 280 -30.08 -8.08 5.79
CA MET A 280 -29.88 -7.49 7.12
C MET A 280 -30.38 -8.37 8.27
N TRP A 281 -31.08 -9.47 8.01
CA TRP A 281 -31.57 -10.38 9.06
C TRP A 281 -30.47 -10.94 9.97
N SER A 282 -29.25 -11.10 9.45
CA SER A 282 -28.12 -11.72 10.16
C SER A 282 -27.10 -10.72 10.71
N VAL A 283 -27.40 -9.41 10.73
CA VAL A 283 -26.50 -8.39 11.31
C VAL A 283 -26.95 -7.99 12.72
N ASP A 284 -26.02 -7.44 13.50
CA ASP A 284 -26.29 -7.06 14.89
C ASP A 284 -27.03 -5.72 14.97
N TRP A 285 -28.34 -5.81 15.14
CA TRP A 285 -29.28 -4.69 15.32
C TRP A 285 -29.41 -4.22 16.77
N SER A 286 -28.66 -4.79 17.72
CA SER A 286 -28.68 -4.29 19.09
C SER A 286 -28.06 -2.89 19.17
N SER A 287 -28.56 -2.08 20.09
CA SER A 287 -28.07 -0.73 20.35
C SER A 287 -27.48 -0.68 21.75
N ARG A 288 -26.37 0.06 21.91
CA ARG A 288 -25.81 0.31 23.25
C ARG A 288 -26.75 1.20 24.05
N LYS A 289 -26.66 1.12 25.38
CA LYS A 289 -27.48 1.94 26.28
C LYS A 289 -27.26 3.43 25.99
N GLY A 290 -28.34 4.12 25.62
CA GLY A 290 -28.32 5.56 25.30
C GLY A 290 -28.05 5.90 23.83
N GLU A 291 -27.73 4.91 23.00
CA GLU A 291 -27.46 5.11 21.57
C GLU A 291 -28.70 4.85 20.72
N LYS A 292 -28.85 5.64 19.65
CA LYS A 292 -29.95 5.50 18.68
C LYS A 292 -29.60 4.62 17.49
N PHE A 293 -28.32 4.31 17.29
CA PHE A 293 -27.86 3.55 16.13
C PHE A 293 -27.45 2.13 16.54
N PRO A 294 -27.72 1.12 15.68
CA PRO A 294 -27.34 -0.26 15.94
C PRO A 294 -25.83 -0.49 15.82
N ILE A 295 -25.32 -1.55 16.46
CA ILE A 295 -23.90 -1.93 16.46
C ILE A 295 -23.34 -2.08 15.04
N TRP A 296 -24.11 -2.64 14.10
CA TRP A 296 -23.65 -2.77 12.72
C TRP A 296 -23.35 -1.40 12.07
N TYR A 297 -24.13 -0.35 12.39
CA TYR A 297 -23.89 1.01 11.92
C TYR A 297 -22.64 1.59 12.59
N GLU A 298 -22.47 1.41 13.90
CA GLU A 298 -21.24 1.82 14.60
C GLU A 298 -19.99 1.21 13.94
N SER A 299 -20.10 -0.04 13.44
CA SER A 299 -19.00 -0.73 12.78
C SER A 299 -18.55 -0.07 11.47
N LEU A 300 -19.39 0.75 10.82
CA LEU A 300 -19.04 1.52 9.63
C LEU A 300 -18.10 2.68 9.95
N LEU A 301 -18.09 3.18 11.19
CA LEU A 301 -17.28 4.33 11.58
C LEU A 301 -15.96 3.85 12.20
N ARG A 302 -14.90 4.67 12.10
CA ARG A 302 -13.61 4.38 12.73
C ARG A 302 -13.63 4.57 14.23
N THR A 303 -14.31 5.61 14.71
CA THR A 303 -14.43 5.95 16.13
C THR A 303 -15.88 6.25 16.47
N ARG A 304 -16.23 6.05 17.74
CA ARG A 304 -17.61 6.22 18.23
C ARG A 304 -18.04 7.69 18.29
N ASN A 305 -17.08 8.61 18.46
CA ASN A 305 -17.36 10.05 18.52
C ASN A 305 -18.00 10.58 17.23
N LEU A 306 -17.87 9.85 16.12
CA LEU A 306 -18.42 10.20 14.81
C LEU A 306 -19.92 9.85 14.68
N LEU A 307 -20.51 9.09 15.61
CA LEU A 307 -21.89 8.61 15.52
C LEU A 307 -22.90 9.74 15.35
N HIS A 308 -22.71 10.83 16.11
CA HIS A 308 -23.60 12.00 16.12
C HIS A 308 -23.13 13.11 15.19
N MET A 309 -21.98 12.96 14.54
CA MET A 309 -21.48 13.97 13.61
C MET A 309 -22.45 14.12 12.42
N PRO A 310 -22.72 15.35 11.96
CA PRO A 310 -23.46 15.56 10.73
C PRO A 310 -22.78 14.83 9.56
N VAL A 311 -23.53 14.07 8.76
CA VAL A 311 -22.96 13.22 7.69
C VAL A 311 -22.07 14.04 6.74
N LYS A 312 -22.45 15.28 6.44
CA LYS A 312 -21.72 16.18 5.53
C LYS A 312 -20.33 16.58 6.03
N GLU A 313 -20.10 16.49 7.34
CA GLU A 313 -18.83 16.83 7.98
C GLU A 313 -17.87 15.62 8.05
N LEU A 314 -18.36 14.41 7.79
CA LEU A 314 -17.52 13.22 7.76
C LEU A 314 -16.51 13.29 6.60
N SER A 315 -15.30 12.85 6.88
CA SER A 315 -14.26 12.61 5.89
C SER A 315 -14.29 11.16 5.40
N GLN A 316 -13.57 10.86 4.32
CA GLN A 316 -13.42 9.47 3.88
C GLN A 316 -12.61 8.64 4.89
N ALA A 317 -11.67 9.26 5.61
CA ALA A 317 -10.89 8.57 6.64
C ALA A 317 -11.79 8.08 7.79
N ASP A 318 -12.95 8.70 8.02
CA ASP A 318 -13.85 8.36 9.13
C ASP A 318 -14.66 7.08 8.91
N VAL A 319 -14.75 6.59 7.65
CA VAL A 319 -15.66 5.51 7.24
C VAL A 319 -14.90 4.27 6.76
N LYS A 320 -15.29 3.10 7.28
CA LYS A 320 -14.79 1.79 6.87
C LYS A 320 -15.51 1.27 5.63
N LEU A 321 -15.18 1.83 4.46
CA LEU A 321 -15.79 1.48 3.17
C LEU A 321 -15.65 0.01 2.73
N LYS A 322 -14.71 -0.74 3.33
CA LYS A 322 -14.51 -2.18 3.10
C LYS A 322 -15.21 -3.06 4.14
N SER A 323 -16.07 -2.50 4.97
CA SER A 323 -16.80 -3.27 5.99
C SER A 323 -17.74 -4.28 5.34
N ARG A 324 -17.90 -5.45 5.97
CA ARG A 324 -18.78 -6.54 5.50
C ARG A 324 -20.26 -6.15 5.50
N VAL A 325 -20.63 -5.06 6.17
CA VAL A 325 -22.01 -4.56 6.14
C VAL A 325 -22.29 -3.78 4.85
N VAL A 326 -21.27 -3.28 4.15
CA VAL A 326 -21.46 -2.45 2.94
C VAL A 326 -22.13 -3.23 1.80
N PRO A 327 -21.75 -4.48 1.47
CA PRO A 327 -22.50 -5.28 0.49
C PRO A 327 -23.97 -5.55 0.90
N ARG A 328 -24.25 -5.67 2.21
CA ARG A 328 -25.62 -5.88 2.73
C ARG A 328 -26.44 -4.60 2.65
N LEU A 329 -25.81 -3.47 2.95
CA LEU A 329 -26.40 -2.14 2.85
C LEU A 329 -26.94 -1.86 1.45
N PHE A 330 -26.18 -2.22 0.40
CA PHE A 330 -26.62 -2.06 -0.99
C PHE A 330 -27.52 -3.18 -1.51
N GLY A 331 -27.72 -4.24 -0.71
CA GLY A 331 -28.51 -5.40 -1.11
C GLY A 331 -27.93 -6.06 -2.36
N LEU A 332 -26.64 -6.40 -2.34
CA LEU A 332 -25.98 -6.97 -3.52
C LEU A 332 -26.56 -8.34 -3.87
N CYS A 333 -26.74 -8.57 -5.16
CA CYS A 333 -27.15 -9.83 -5.76
C CYS A 333 -26.09 -10.36 -6.73
N TRP A 334 -26.02 -11.68 -6.86
CA TRP A 334 -25.32 -12.37 -7.94
C TRP A 334 -26.37 -13.06 -8.82
N GLY A 335 -26.57 -12.54 -10.04
CA GLY A 335 -27.77 -12.83 -10.82
C GLY A 335 -29.04 -12.50 -10.01
N PRO A 336 -30.01 -13.42 -9.91
CA PRO A 336 -31.23 -13.19 -9.14
C PRO A 336 -31.06 -13.45 -7.63
N TYR A 337 -29.89 -13.93 -7.18
CA TYR A 337 -29.69 -14.48 -5.84
C TYR A 337 -29.04 -13.47 -4.89
N PRO A 338 -29.57 -13.27 -3.67
CA PRO A 338 -28.96 -12.34 -2.71
C PRO A 338 -27.62 -12.86 -2.19
N LEU A 339 -26.66 -11.93 -2.04
CA LEU A 339 -25.38 -12.26 -1.42
C LEU A 339 -25.52 -12.55 0.07
N HIS A 340 -24.77 -13.55 0.53
CA HIS A 340 -24.63 -13.93 1.92
C HIS A 340 -23.15 -14.13 2.27
N TYR A 341 -22.75 -13.78 3.50
CA TYR A 341 -21.39 -13.94 3.97
C TYR A 341 -21.31 -15.06 5.01
N LYS A 342 -20.39 -16.01 4.80
CA LYS A 342 -20.02 -17.04 5.76
C LYS A 342 -18.58 -16.85 6.24
N THR A 343 -18.34 -16.96 7.55
CA THR A 343 -17.00 -16.74 8.13
C THR A 343 -15.95 -17.73 7.63
N ASP A 344 -16.34 -18.95 7.27
CA ASP A 344 -15.48 -20.03 6.79
C ASP A 344 -15.33 -20.07 5.25
N LYS A 345 -16.26 -19.44 4.50
CA LYS A 345 -16.32 -19.53 3.04
C LYS A 345 -16.25 -18.18 2.31
N GLY A 346 -16.28 -17.06 3.04
CA GLY A 346 -16.33 -15.73 2.46
C GLY A 346 -17.72 -15.37 1.93
N TRP A 347 -17.76 -14.48 0.94
CA TRP A 347 -18.98 -14.09 0.23
C TRP A 347 -19.43 -15.16 -0.76
N GLY A 348 -20.74 -15.35 -0.82
CA GLY A 348 -21.44 -16.25 -1.73
C GLY A 348 -22.88 -15.79 -1.93
N PHE A 349 -23.70 -16.63 -2.53
CA PHE A 349 -25.11 -16.34 -2.82
C PHE A 349 -26.02 -17.52 -2.47
N LEU A 350 -27.29 -17.24 -2.20
CA LEU A 350 -28.29 -18.22 -1.77
C LEU A 350 -29.18 -18.66 -2.93
N VAL A 351 -29.12 -19.94 -3.28
CA VAL A 351 -29.90 -20.55 -4.37
C VAL A 351 -30.93 -21.52 -3.80
N PRO A 352 -32.21 -21.50 -4.18
CA PRO A 352 -33.18 -22.49 -3.71
C PRO A 352 -32.78 -23.91 -4.14
N LYS A 353 -32.89 -24.90 -3.25
CA LYS A 353 -32.58 -26.31 -3.57
C LYS A 353 -33.45 -26.85 -4.71
N ASP A 354 -34.75 -26.56 -4.66
CA ASP A 354 -35.68 -26.83 -5.75
C ASP A 354 -36.19 -25.50 -6.32
N PRO A 355 -35.88 -25.17 -7.59
CA PRO A 355 -36.38 -23.98 -8.27
C PRO A 355 -37.91 -23.87 -8.32
N ARG A 356 -38.64 -24.98 -8.15
CA ARG A 356 -40.11 -25.06 -8.23
C ARG A 356 -40.80 -24.85 -6.87
N THR A 357 -40.03 -24.61 -5.81
CA THR A 357 -40.58 -24.38 -4.47
C THR A 357 -41.54 -23.18 -4.48
N ALA A 358 -42.80 -23.40 -4.13
CA ALA A 358 -43.79 -22.33 -4.05
C ALA A 358 -43.70 -21.58 -2.71
N LEU A 359 -44.12 -20.31 -2.71
CA LEU A 359 -44.14 -19.48 -1.49
C LEU A 359 -45.13 -19.99 -0.43
N SER A 360 -46.13 -20.79 -0.82
CA SER A 360 -47.09 -21.44 0.09
C SER A 360 -46.46 -22.58 0.89
N ASP A 361 -45.38 -23.18 0.38
CA ASP A 361 -44.84 -24.44 0.86
C ASP A 361 -43.67 -24.23 1.83
N VAL A 362 -43.31 -22.98 2.08
CA VAL A 362 -42.17 -22.59 2.91
C VAL A 362 -42.63 -21.81 4.13
N PRO A 363 -41.98 -22.00 5.29
CA PRO A 363 -42.30 -21.19 6.45
C PRO A 363 -41.89 -19.73 6.22
N GLU A 364 -42.53 -18.80 6.95
CA GLU A 364 -42.11 -17.38 6.95
C GLU A 364 -40.63 -17.24 7.35
N MET A 365 -40.24 -18.00 8.36
CA MET A 365 -38.94 -17.98 9.03
C MET A 365 -38.49 -19.40 9.33
N ASP A 366 -37.19 -19.65 9.34
CA ASP A 366 -36.62 -20.94 9.76
C ASP A 366 -35.45 -20.72 10.72
N GLU A 367 -35.25 -21.65 11.65
CA GLU A 367 -34.12 -21.60 12.59
C GLU A 367 -32.92 -22.31 11.98
N VAL A 368 -31.83 -21.57 11.77
CA VAL A 368 -30.59 -22.10 11.24
C VAL A 368 -29.47 -22.01 12.26
N VAL A 369 -28.64 -23.05 12.31
CA VAL A 369 -27.44 -23.06 13.15
C VAL A 369 -26.27 -22.55 12.31
N LEU A 370 -25.77 -21.37 12.67
CA LEU A 370 -24.56 -20.80 12.11
C LEU A 370 -23.32 -21.43 12.76
N ARG A 371 -22.14 -21.07 12.26
CA ARG A 371 -20.85 -21.56 12.78
C ARG A 371 -20.74 -21.29 14.29
N ARG A 372 -20.16 -22.25 15.03
CA ARG A 372 -20.02 -22.23 16.50
C ARG A 372 -21.33 -22.39 17.29
N GLY A 373 -22.37 -22.95 16.68
CA GLY A 373 -23.63 -23.27 17.37
C GLY A 373 -24.54 -22.08 17.60
N VAL A 374 -24.26 -20.94 16.97
CA VAL A 374 -25.09 -19.73 17.09
C VAL A 374 -26.37 -19.94 16.29
N LYS A 375 -27.52 -19.98 16.98
CA LYS A 375 -28.84 -20.03 16.34
C LYS A 375 -29.19 -18.66 15.75
N ALA A 376 -29.69 -18.65 14.53
CA ALA A 376 -30.21 -17.45 13.87
C ALA A 376 -31.50 -17.79 13.12
N THR A 377 -32.37 -16.81 12.94
CA THR A 377 -33.64 -16.97 12.22
C THR A 377 -33.52 -16.38 10.84
N ILE A 378 -33.63 -17.21 9.80
CA ILE A 378 -33.54 -16.78 8.39
C ILE A 378 -34.94 -16.51 7.82
N PRO A 379 -35.16 -15.37 7.11
CA PRO A 379 -36.44 -15.05 6.49
C PRO A 379 -36.62 -15.79 5.16
N VAL A 380 -36.98 -17.07 5.26
CA VAL A 380 -37.06 -17.98 4.12
C VAL A 380 -37.98 -17.45 3.03
N LYS A 381 -39.20 -17.07 3.39
CA LYS A 381 -40.19 -16.61 2.42
C LYS A 381 -39.80 -15.28 1.76
N ALA A 382 -39.19 -14.36 2.51
CA ALA A 382 -38.74 -13.08 1.96
C ALA A 382 -37.58 -13.26 0.97
N ILE A 383 -36.62 -14.14 1.27
CA ILE A 383 -35.52 -14.48 0.36
C ILE A 383 -36.05 -15.16 -0.90
N LEU A 384 -36.96 -16.13 -0.75
CA LEU A 384 -37.56 -16.82 -1.90
C LEU A 384 -38.37 -15.85 -2.78
N SER A 385 -39.16 -14.97 -2.16
CA SER A 385 -39.95 -13.93 -2.84
C SER A 385 -39.06 -12.98 -3.62
N LEU A 386 -37.92 -12.54 -3.04
CA LEU A 386 -36.94 -11.70 -3.73
C LEU A 386 -36.39 -12.41 -4.97
N ILE A 387 -36.00 -13.68 -4.85
CA ILE A 387 -35.43 -14.44 -5.97
C ILE A 387 -36.45 -14.59 -7.09
N GLN A 388 -37.71 -14.92 -6.77
CA GLN A 388 -38.79 -15.04 -7.75
C GLN A 388 -39.10 -13.70 -8.42
N GLN A 389 -39.11 -12.59 -7.65
CA GLN A 389 -39.27 -11.25 -8.19
C GLN A 389 -38.14 -10.89 -9.17
N ASN A 390 -36.88 -11.10 -8.79
CA ASN A 390 -35.73 -10.81 -9.65
C ASN A 390 -35.80 -11.59 -10.97
N LYS A 391 -36.18 -12.88 -10.92
CA LYS A 391 -36.37 -13.70 -12.13
C LYS A 391 -37.53 -13.17 -12.98
N ALA A 392 -38.65 -12.75 -12.36
CA ALA A 392 -39.79 -12.17 -13.06
C ALA A 392 -39.46 -10.82 -13.73
N GLU A 393 -38.56 -10.04 -13.14
CA GLU A 393 -38.02 -8.79 -13.70
C GLU A 393 -37.00 -9.02 -14.82
N GLY A 394 -36.74 -10.28 -15.21
CA GLY A 394 -35.87 -10.64 -16.33
C GLY A 394 -34.39 -10.78 -15.98
N ILE A 395 -34.02 -10.83 -14.70
CA ILE A 395 -32.65 -11.10 -14.28
C ILE A 395 -32.30 -12.55 -14.59
N GLY A 396 -31.35 -12.73 -15.51
CA GLY A 396 -30.90 -14.04 -15.99
C GLY A 396 -30.28 -14.89 -14.88
N ASP A 397 -30.46 -16.20 -14.97
CA ASP A 397 -29.83 -17.16 -14.06
C ASP A 397 -28.31 -17.22 -14.26
N VAL A 398 -27.59 -17.71 -13.26
CA VAL A 398 -26.12 -17.82 -13.31
C VAL A 398 -25.69 -19.27 -13.48
N LEU A 399 -24.61 -19.49 -14.23
CA LEU A 399 -24.02 -20.82 -14.36
C LEU A 399 -23.44 -21.26 -13.02
N LEU A 400 -24.00 -22.34 -12.47
CA LEU A 400 -23.47 -23.01 -11.29
C LEU A 400 -22.40 -23.99 -11.77
N THR A 401 -21.11 -23.65 -11.65
CA THR A 401 -20.04 -24.58 -12.03
C THR A 401 -19.97 -25.75 -11.05
N HIS A 402 -19.64 -26.95 -11.53
CA HIS A 402 -19.57 -28.20 -10.75
C HIS A 402 -18.50 -28.15 -9.63
N SER A 403 -17.66 -27.13 -9.61
CA SER A 403 -16.60 -26.90 -8.65
C SER A 403 -17.03 -26.19 -7.35
N HIS A 404 -18.31 -25.85 -7.19
CA HIS A 404 -18.88 -25.36 -5.92
C HIS A 404 -19.06 -26.47 -4.85
N SER A 405 -18.24 -27.52 -4.87
CA SER A 405 -18.37 -28.84 -4.22
C SER A 405 -18.38 -28.85 -2.67
N SER A 406 -18.46 -27.69 -2.02
CA SER A 406 -18.80 -27.60 -0.60
C SER A 406 -20.04 -26.74 -0.38
N THR A 407 -21.11 -27.05 -1.12
CA THR A 407 -22.43 -26.46 -0.96
C THR A 407 -22.91 -26.73 0.47
N THR A 408 -22.88 -25.71 1.32
CA THR A 408 -23.50 -25.81 2.63
C THR A 408 -24.96 -25.42 2.50
N THR A 409 -25.83 -26.30 2.93
CA THR A 409 -27.26 -25.99 3.04
C THR A 409 -27.51 -24.98 4.17
N ILE A 410 -28.36 -24.00 3.89
CA ILE A 410 -28.94 -23.07 4.87
C ILE A 410 -30.45 -23.08 4.66
N SER A 411 -31.21 -23.73 5.55
CA SER A 411 -32.65 -23.96 5.37
C SER A 411 -32.95 -24.66 4.03
N ILE A 412 -33.82 -24.06 3.19
CA ILE A 412 -34.16 -24.52 1.84
C ILE A 412 -33.17 -24.05 0.76
N PHE A 413 -32.13 -23.31 1.13
CA PHE A 413 -31.16 -22.75 0.21
C PHE A 413 -29.83 -23.50 0.23
N ASN A 414 -29.16 -23.51 -0.91
CA ASN A 414 -27.78 -23.88 -1.11
C ASN A 414 -26.92 -22.62 -1.14
N PHE A 415 -25.85 -22.61 -0.33
CA PHE A 415 -24.85 -21.55 -0.38
C PHE A 415 -23.77 -21.87 -1.43
N HIS A 416 -23.61 -20.99 -2.40
CA HIS A 416 -22.56 -21.07 -3.42
C HIS A 416 -21.54 -19.96 -3.19
N LYS A 417 -20.25 -20.31 -3.10
CA LYS A 417 -19.15 -19.32 -2.98
C LYS A 417 -19.08 -18.45 -4.24
N LEU A 418 -18.79 -17.17 -4.07
CA LEU A 418 -18.38 -16.34 -5.20
C LEU A 418 -17.05 -16.86 -5.79
N PRO A 419 -16.88 -16.81 -7.12
CA PRO A 419 -15.62 -17.20 -7.75
C PRO A 419 -14.49 -16.25 -7.31
N HIS A 420 -13.34 -16.82 -6.94
CA HIS A 420 -12.18 -16.03 -6.52
C HIS A 420 -11.13 -15.99 -7.65
N PRO A 421 -10.52 -14.82 -7.96
CA PRO A 421 -9.57 -14.69 -9.07
C PRO A 421 -8.35 -15.61 -9.01
N ASN A 422 -7.89 -15.93 -7.79
CA ASN A 422 -6.72 -16.78 -7.58
C ASN A 422 -7.05 -18.30 -7.55
N GLY A 423 -8.31 -18.68 -7.78
CA GLY A 423 -8.76 -20.06 -7.77
C GLY A 423 -9.69 -20.41 -6.60
N GLU A 424 -10.23 -21.63 -6.66
CA GLU A 424 -11.44 -22.05 -5.92
C GLU A 424 -11.24 -22.25 -4.41
N HIS A 425 -9.99 -22.48 -4.00
CA HIS A 425 -9.62 -22.67 -2.60
C HIS A 425 -9.70 -21.36 -1.80
N ASP A 426 -9.57 -20.21 -2.47
CA ASP A 426 -9.60 -18.91 -1.82
C ASP A 426 -11.03 -18.41 -1.58
N ASN A 427 -11.19 -17.59 -0.54
CA ASN A 427 -12.46 -17.03 -0.14
C ASN A 427 -12.55 -15.56 -0.53
N VAL A 428 -13.67 -15.16 -1.13
CA VAL A 428 -13.93 -13.76 -1.46
C VAL A 428 -14.22 -12.98 -0.18
N GLY A 429 -13.34 -12.05 0.17
CA GLY A 429 -13.50 -11.17 1.33
C GLY A 429 -14.29 -9.89 1.03
N ASP A 430 -14.25 -9.41 -0.23
CA ASP A 430 -14.79 -8.12 -0.65
C ASP A 430 -15.37 -8.22 -2.08
N PRO A 431 -16.70 -8.29 -2.23
CA PRO A 431 -17.34 -8.46 -3.53
C PRO A 431 -17.34 -7.15 -4.34
N ILE A 432 -16.94 -6.01 -3.75
CA ILE A 432 -16.83 -4.71 -4.44
C ILE A 432 -15.36 -4.42 -4.78
N SER A 433 -14.53 -5.45 -4.85
CA SER A 433 -13.13 -5.32 -5.26
C SER A 433 -13.01 -5.26 -6.78
N LYS A 434 -11.87 -4.73 -7.27
CA LYS A 434 -11.58 -4.66 -8.72
C LYS A 434 -11.64 -6.02 -9.42
N ALA A 435 -11.48 -7.11 -8.67
CA ALA A 435 -11.63 -8.47 -9.17
C ALA A 435 -13.00 -8.73 -9.82
N PHE A 436 -14.06 -8.10 -9.32
CA PHE A 436 -15.44 -8.26 -9.80
C PHE A 436 -15.87 -7.16 -10.76
N GLN A 437 -14.91 -6.49 -11.40
CA GLN A 437 -15.22 -5.35 -12.26
C GLN A 437 -16.10 -5.76 -13.45
N LEU A 438 -15.77 -6.87 -14.09
CA LEU A 438 -16.52 -7.37 -15.24
C LEU A 438 -17.97 -7.69 -14.83
N GLU A 439 -18.16 -8.38 -13.72
CA GLU A 439 -19.47 -8.81 -13.26
C GLU A 439 -20.34 -7.64 -12.79
N ILE A 440 -19.75 -6.58 -12.24
CA ILE A 440 -20.47 -5.35 -11.92
C ILE A 440 -20.87 -4.59 -13.20
N ASP A 441 -19.94 -4.47 -14.16
CA ASP A 441 -20.16 -3.75 -15.40
C ASP A 441 -21.19 -4.47 -16.30
N GLU A 442 -21.21 -5.80 -16.30
CA GLU A 442 -22.18 -6.65 -17.02
C GLU A 442 -23.52 -6.83 -16.28
N GLY A 443 -23.63 -6.35 -15.04
CA GLY A 443 -24.85 -6.47 -14.23
C GLY A 443 -25.09 -7.86 -13.64
N VAL A 444 -24.09 -8.75 -13.65
CA VAL A 444 -24.13 -10.05 -12.95
C VAL A 444 -24.08 -9.82 -11.43
N LEU A 445 -23.23 -8.90 -10.97
CA LEU A 445 -23.15 -8.46 -9.57
C LEU A 445 -23.69 -7.04 -9.44
N TRP A 446 -24.82 -6.85 -8.78
CA TRP A 446 -25.53 -5.57 -8.83
C TRP A 446 -26.26 -5.24 -7.51
N PRO A 447 -26.48 -3.93 -7.22
CA PRO A 447 -27.20 -3.49 -6.03
C PRO A 447 -28.72 -3.44 -6.24
N MET A 448 -29.48 -4.01 -5.31
CA MET A 448 -30.95 -3.87 -5.29
C MET A 448 -31.41 -2.49 -4.81
N ARG A 449 -30.64 -1.82 -3.96
CA ARG A 449 -31.00 -0.52 -3.38
C ARG A 449 -29.82 0.45 -3.37
N TYR A 450 -30.13 1.75 -3.35
CA TYR A 450 -29.14 2.83 -3.35
C TYR A 450 -28.14 2.73 -4.52
N LYS A 451 -28.66 2.47 -5.74
CA LYS A 451 -27.85 2.18 -6.94
C LYS A 451 -26.86 3.30 -7.27
N LYS A 452 -27.28 4.55 -7.07
CA LYS A 452 -26.43 5.72 -7.30
C LYS A 452 -25.25 5.74 -6.33
N GLU A 453 -25.51 5.58 -5.03
CA GLU A 453 -24.48 5.60 -3.99
C GLU A 453 -23.54 4.40 -4.08
N PHE A 454 -24.05 3.23 -4.51
CA PHE A 454 -23.22 2.09 -4.86
C PHE A 454 -22.27 2.42 -6.02
N SER A 455 -22.79 3.02 -7.09
CA SER A 455 -21.99 3.43 -8.26
C SER A 455 -20.92 4.46 -7.87
N ASP A 456 -21.28 5.46 -7.06
CA ASP A 456 -20.36 6.47 -6.54
C ASP A 456 -19.24 5.80 -5.69
N LEU A 457 -19.60 4.84 -4.82
CA LEU A 457 -18.65 4.06 -4.04
C LEU A 457 -17.71 3.22 -4.93
N TYR A 458 -18.28 2.46 -5.85
CA TYR A 458 -17.53 1.56 -6.73
C TYR A 458 -16.55 2.36 -7.60
N ARG A 459 -17.03 3.45 -8.20
CA ARG A 459 -16.19 4.36 -9.00
C ARG A 459 -15.08 4.94 -8.16
N ALA A 460 -15.37 5.47 -6.96
CA ALA A 460 -14.33 5.99 -6.05
C ALA A 460 -13.26 4.95 -5.78
N ARG A 461 -13.66 3.74 -5.39
CA ARG A 461 -12.73 2.65 -5.07
C ARG A 461 -11.85 2.21 -6.23
N ASN A 462 -12.33 2.31 -7.47
CA ASN A 462 -11.57 1.87 -8.64
C ASN A 462 -10.73 2.97 -9.28
N THR A 463 -11.21 4.22 -9.31
CA THR A 463 -10.49 5.32 -9.96
C THR A 463 -9.46 5.98 -9.05
N THR A 464 -9.71 6.08 -7.74
CA THR A 464 -8.80 6.76 -6.81
C THR A 464 -7.76 5.82 -6.20
N ARG A 465 -7.95 4.50 -6.26
CA ARG A 465 -7.01 3.53 -5.68
C ARG A 465 -5.60 3.65 -6.25
N PHE A 466 -5.47 3.90 -7.55
CA PHE A 466 -4.16 4.13 -8.15
C PHE A 466 -3.54 5.41 -7.60
N TRP A 467 -4.32 6.49 -7.52
CA TRP A 467 -3.85 7.77 -6.99
C TRP A 467 -3.39 7.68 -5.53
N ASN A 468 -4.15 7.00 -4.66
CA ASN A 468 -3.82 6.85 -3.24
C ASN A 468 -2.63 5.91 -2.97
N ASN A 469 -2.19 5.13 -3.96
CA ASN A 469 -1.03 4.26 -3.86
C ASN A 469 0.28 4.95 -4.31
N TYR A 470 0.18 6.13 -4.93
CA TYR A 470 1.28 7.04 -5.22
C TYR A 470 1.36 8.12 -4.13
#